data_AF-A0A3B8W8U6-F1
#
_entry.id   AF-A0A3B8W8U6-F1
#
_cell.length_a   1.000
_cell.length_b   1.000
_cell.length_c   1.000
_cell.angle_alpha   90.00
_cell.angle_beta   90.00
_cell.angle_gamma   90.00
#
_symmetry.space_group_name_H-M   'P 1'
#
loop_
_entity.id
_entity.type
_entity.pdbx_description
1 polymer ?
#
loop_
_entity_poly.entity_id
_entity_poly.type
_entity_poly.pdbx_seq_one_letter_code
_entity_poly.pdbx_strand_id
1 'polypeptide(L)' 'AVNSAAVSRPEVVADIAEKFGSQCIVASVDARRTAPGKWEIFTHGGRKATGIDALEHAVKLADYGAG' A
#
# COMPACT_ATOMS: atom_id res chain seq x y z
N ALA A 1 6.67 -6.47 8.67
CA ALA A 1 5.36 -6.49 7.99
C ALA A 1 5.51 -5.80 6.65
N VAL A 2 5.08 -6.43 5.55
CA VAL A 2 5.25 -5.92 4.17
C VAL A 2 4.50 -4.60 3.95
N ASN A 3 3.40 -4.36 4.67
CA ASN A 3 2.60 -3.13 4.60
C ASN A 3 3.45 -1.84 4.73
N SER A 4 4.14 -1.63 5.86
CA SER A 4 4.99 -0.43 6.03
C SER A 4 6.13 -0.33 4.99
N ALA A 5 6.63 -1.47 4.50
CA ALA A 5 7.65 -1.51 3.47
C ALA A 5 7.07 -1.09 2.11
N ALA A 6 5.88 -1.55 1.76
CA ALA A 6 5.17 -1.17 0.55
C ALA A 6 4.82 0.33 0.55
N VAL A 7 4.50 0.91 1.70
CA VAL A 7 4.31 2.38 1.85
C VAL A 7 5.60 3.15 1.53
N SER A 8 6.77 2.61 1.90
CA SER A 8 8.07 3.30 1.73
C SER A 8 8.76 2.99 0.39
N ARG A 9 8.51 1.80 -0.18
CA ARG A 9 9.06 1.28 -1.44
C ARG A 9 8.02 0.35 -2.09
N PRO A 10 7.03 0.88 -2.80
CA PRO A 10 5.95 0.10 -3.40
C PRO A 10 6.44 -1.00 -4.37
N GLU A 11 7.62 -0.81 -4.96
CA GLU A 11 8.28 -1.74 -5.90
C GLU A 11 8.58 -3.10 -5.27
N VAL A 12 8.62 -3.19 -3.93
CA VAL A 12 8.74 -4.47 -3.24
C VAL A 12 7.61 -5.43 -3.59
N VAL A 13 6.43 -4.93 -3.97
CA VAL A 13 5.32 -5.77 -4.42
C VAL A 13 5.66 -6.45 -5.75
N ALA A 14 6.24 -5.71 -6.70
CA ALA A 14 6.68 -6.26 -7.98
C ALA A 14 7.80 -7.29 -7.79
N ASP A 15 8.80 -6.99 -6.93
CA ASP A 15 9.89 -7.94 -6.63
C ASP A 15 9.35 -9.29 -6.10
N ILE A 16 8.30 -9.25 -5.27
CA ILE A 16 7.70 -10.46 -4.69
C ILE A 16 6.78 -11.14 -5.72
N ALA A 17 5.99 -10.38 -6.48
CA ALA A 17 5.10 -10.90 -7.52
C ALA A 17 5.89 -11.60 -8.64
N GLU A 18 7.02 -11.04 -9.07
CA GLU A 18 7.91 -11.67 -10.06
C GLU A 18 8.43 -13.03 -9.57
N LYS A 19 8.69 -13.15 -8.27
CA LYS A 19 9.28 -14.35 -7.68
C LYS A 19 8.26 -15.45 -7.35
N PHE A 20 7.03 -15.08 -6.97
CA PHE A 20 6.04 -16.01 -6.40
C PHE A 20 4.69 -16.02 -7.14
N GLY A 21 4.51 -15.12 -8.12
CA GLY A 21 3.24 -14.89 -8.79
C GLY A 21 2.30 -13.99 -8.00
N SER A 22 1.52 -13.19 -8.72
CA SER A 22 0.60 -12.20 -8.15
C SER A 22 -0.47 -12.80 -7.24
N GLN A 23 -0.97 -14.00 -7.57
CA GLN A 23 -2.07 -14.69 -6.87
C GLN A 23 -1.81 -14.98 -5.39
N CYS A 24 -0.57 -14.82 -4.93
CA CYS A 24 -0.18 -15.02 -3.54
C CYS A 24 0.09 -13.72 -2.78
N ILE A 25 -0.16 -12.56 -3.41
CA ILE A 25 0.21 -11.25 -2.87
C ILE A 25 -1.03 -10.47 -2.45
N VAL A 26 -1.22 -10.34 -1.14
CA VAL A 26 -2.26 -9.50 -0.55
C VAL A 26 -1.64 -8.21 -0.02
N ALA A 27 -2.02 -7.09 -0.61
CA ALA A 27 -1.67 -5.76 -0.13
C ALA A 27 -2.68 -5.28 0.92
N SER A 28 -2.21 -4.79 2.06
CA SER A 28 -3.03 -4.12 3.07
C SER A 28 -2.66 -2.64 3.18
N VAL A 29 -3.65 -1.77 3.28
CA VAL A 29 -3.50 -0.32 3.40
C VAL A 29 -4.32 0.16 4.59
N ASP A 30 -3.65 0.77 5.57
CA ASP A 30 -4.31 1.41 6.70
C ASP A 30 -4.62 2.86 6.33
N ALA A 31 -5.88 3.17 6.00
CA ALA A 31 -6.30 4.49 5.52
C ALA A 31 -7.24 5.20 6.51
N ARG A 32 -7.12 6.53 6.59
CA ARG A 32 -8.05 7.39 7.34
C ARG A 32 -8.49 8.56 6.47
N ARG A 33 -9.78 8.90 6.55
CA ARG A 33 -10.33 10.07 5.86
C ARG A 33 -9.82 11.36 6.51
N THR A 34 -9.18 12.22 5.74
CA THR A 34 -8.62 13.51 6.20
C THR A 34 -9.44 14.71 5.72
N ALA A 35 -10.20 14.56 4.65
CA ALA A 35 -11.19 15.52 4.15
C ALA A 35 -12.27 14.78 3.33
N PRO A 36 -13.38 15.44 2.95
CA PRO A 36 -14.34 14.86 2.00
C PRO A 36 -13.62 14.40 0.72
N GLY A 37 -13.73 13.11 0.41
CA GLY A 37 -13.09 12.49 -0.75
C GLY A 37 -11.57 12.26 -0.65
N LYS A 38 -10.90 12.65 0.46
CA LYS A 38 -9.46 12.45 0.64
C LYS A 38 -9.16 11.41 1.71
N TRP A 39 -8.32 10.45 1.37
CA TRP A 39 -7.89 9.37 2.24
C TRP A 39 -6.38 9.33 2.29
N GLU A 40 -5.83 9.29 3.50
CA GLU A 40 -4.40 9.26 3.71
C GLU A 40 -4.00 7.95 4.39
N ILE A 41 -2.83 7.43 4.04
CA ILE A 41 -2.24 6.27 4.67
C ILE A 41 -1.69 6.63 6.05
N PHE A 42 -1.90 5.75 7.01
CA PHE A 42 -1.28 5.82 8.33
C PHE A 42 -0.46 4.55 8.59
N THR A 43 0.68 4.71 9.25
CA THR A 43 1.55 3.59 9.65
C THR A 43 1.66 3.52 11.17
N HIS A 44 2.43 2.55 11.67
CA HIS A 44 2.67 2.35 13.11
C HIS A 44 1.37 2.12 13.90
N GLY A 45 0.43 1.36 13.32
CA GLY A 45 -0.89 1.10 13.90
C GLY A 45 -1.78 2.34 13.87
N GLY A 46 -1.83 3.05 12.74
CA GLY A 46 -2.69 4.23 12.58
C GLY A 46 -2.20 5.52 13.23
N ARG A 47 -1.01 5.53 13.84
CA ARG A 47 -0.50 6.67 14.64
C ARG A 47 0.31 7.68 13.85
N LYS A 48 0.93 7.26 12.76
CA LYS A 48 1.83 8.10 11.95
C LYS A 48 1.23 8.35 10.58
N ALA A 49 0.81 9.59 10.35
CA ALA A 49 0.42 10.10 9.03
C ALA A 49 1.62 10.05 8.07
N THR A 50 1.37 9.74 6.79
CA THR A 50 2.44 9.57 5.78
C THR A 50 2.40 10.64 4.69
N GLY A 51 1.30 11.38 4.55
CA GLY A 51 1.03 12.30 3.45
C GLY A 51 0.70 11.61 2.12
N ILE A 52 0.61 10.28 2.10
CA ILE A 52 0.38 9.50 0.87
C ILE A 52 -1.12 9.27 0.69
N ASP A 53 -1.63 9.57 -0.51
CA ASP A 53 -3.01 9.26 -0.87
C ASP A 53 -3.23 7.74 -0.95
N ALA A 54 -4.25 7.27 -0.21
CA ALA A 54 -4.51 5.84 -0.08
C ALA A 54 -5.03 5.19 -1.37
N LEU A 55 -5.78 5.94 -2.19
CA LEU A 55 -6.35 5.43 -3.44
C LEU A 55 -5.25 5.31 -4.49
N GLU A 56 -4.45 6.36 -4.68
CA GLU A 56 -3.31 6.33 -5.60
C GLU A 56 -2.32 5.22 -5.26
N HIS A 57 -2.09 4.99 -3.96
CA HIS A 57 -1.22 3.92 -3.52
C HIS A 57 -1.82 2.54 -3.82
N ALA A 58 -3.11 2.32 -3.55
CA ALA A 58 -3.77 1.05 -3.84
C ALA A 58 -3.71 0.69 -5.33
N VAL A 59 -3.89 1.68 -6.21
CA VAL A 59 -3.72 1.49 -7.67
C VAL A 59 -2.29 1.06 -8.00
N LYS A 60 -1.27 1.75 -7.47
CA LYS A 60 0.13 1.35 -7.68
C LYS A 60 0.43 -0.08 -7.21
N LEU A 61 -0.11 -0.50 -6.06
CA LEU A 61 0.12 -1.86 -5.58
C LEU A 61 -0.53 -2.92 -6.49
N ALA A 62 -1.70 -2.64 -7.04
CA ALA A 62 -2.34 -3.50 -8.03
C ALA A 62 -1.52 -3.57 -9.33
N ASP A 63 -1.01 -2.42 -9.82
CA ASP A 63 -0.13 -2.36 -11.00
C ASP A 63 1.17 -3.15 -10.78
N TYR A 64 1.68 -3.19 -9.55
CA TYR A 64 2.85 -4.00 -9.17
C TYR A 64 2.54 -5.48 -8.91
N GLY A 65 1.30 -5.92 -9.12
CA GLY A 65 0.95 -7.33 -9.11
C GLY A 65 0.43 -7.85 -7.77
N ALA A 66 -0.12 -6.99 -6.90
CA ALA A 66 -1.03 -7.46 -5.85
C ALA A 66 -2.36 -7.89 -6.47
N GLY A 67 -2.81 -9.13 -6.21
CA GLY A 67 -4.08 -9.64 -6.75
C GLY A 67 -4.24 -11.15 -6.64
#